data_AF-A0A3E1K5B6-F1
#
_entry.id   AF-A0A3E1K5B6-F1
#
_cell.length_a   1.000
_cell.length_b   1.000
_cell.length_c   1.000
_cell.angle_alpha   90.00
_cell.angle_beta   90.00
_cell.angle_gamma   90.00
#
_symmetry.space_group_name_H-M   'P 1'
#
loop_
_entity.id
_entity.type
_entity.pdbx_description
1 polymer ?
#
loop_
_entity_poly.entity_id
_entity_poly.type
_entity_poly.pdbx_seq_one_letter_code
_entity_poly.pdbx_strand_id
1 'polypeptide(L)'
;MHREKVVEKGVALDFDGLVRVVLKLFGLVLAVYGISTLAAYAPLVLSSSGALQLLNFLSGPAVFIGAGLFLWFFPAPISNTVIRGGGEQGEESVWVARLVEAGSVLIGLWLFVVAISDLVFQLLAERSQAERLPYEQGPSEFGAYVSATLVELALALFLIFGARGIAVLVRRVRYGGLETSRRQ
;
A
#
# COMPACT_ATOMS: atom_id res chain seq x y z
N MET A 1 -53.77 19.12 -0.76
CA MET A 1 -52.94 18.37 -1.73
C MET A 1 -51.53 18.94 -1.69
N HIS A 2 -50.70 18.43 -0.78
CA HIS A 2 -49.33 18.90 -0.54
C HIS A 2 -48.38 17.93 -1.25
N ARG A 3 -47.74 18.37 -2.34
CA ARG A 3 -46.66 17.60 -2.96
C ARG A 3 -45.39 17.84 -2.16
N GLU A 4 -45.05 16.87 -1.32
CA GLU A 4 -43.74 16.76 -0.67
C GLU A 4 -42.68 16.70 -1.78
N LYS A 5 -41.85 17.74 -1.88
CA LYS A 5 -40.67 17.72 -2.73
C LYS A 5 -39.68 16.77 -2.07
N VAL A 6 -39.63 15.54 -2.55
CA VAL A 6 -38.52 14.62 -2.30
C VAL A 6 -37.29 15.29 -2.90
N VAL A 7 -36.57 16.04 -2.07
CA VAL A 7 -35.25 16.56 -2.42
C VAL A 7 -34.37 15.32 -2.49
N GLU A 8 -34.15 14.82 -3.71
CA GLU A 8 -33.02 13.94 -4.00
C GLU A 8 -31.78 14.67 -3.49
N LYS A 9 -31.31 14.30 -2.31
CA LYS A 9 -29.96 14.61 -1.86
C LYS A 9 -29.06 13.80 -2.78
N GLY A 10 -28.80 14.36 -3.96
CA GLY A 10 -27.72 13.93 -4.81
C GLY A 10 -26.50 13.82 -3.92
N VAL A 11 -25.86 12.66 -3.92
CA VAL A 11 -24.61 12.42 -3.20
C VAL A 11 -23.60 13.38 -3.80
N ALA A 12 -23.50 14.58 -3.24
CA ALA A 12 -22.47 15.53 -3.62
C ALA A 12 -21.15 14.83 -3.32
N LEU A 13 -20.42 14.48 -4.38
CA LEU A 13 -19.11 13.86 -4.26
C LEU A 13 -18.20 14.85 -3.55
N ASP A 14 -17.91 14.57 -2.29
CA ASP A 14 -16.94 15.31 -1.50
C ASP A 14 -15.55 15.09 -2.12
N PHE A 15 -15.12 16.04 -2.93
CA PHE A 15 -13.86 15.99 -3.67
C PHE A 15 -12.67 15.91 -2.71
N ASP A 16 -12.75 16.58 -1.55
CA ASP A 16 -11.71 16.52 -0.52
C ASP A 16 -11.60 15.10 0.05
N GLY A 17 -12.74 14.47 0.31
CA GLY A 17 -12.84 13.06 0.70
C GLY A 17 -12.18 12.15 -0.32
N LEU A 18 -12.51 12.31 -1.61
CA LEU A 18 -11.95 11.50 -2.70
C LEU A 18 -10.42 11.63 -2.78
N VAL A 19 -9.90 12.87 -2.76
CA VAL A 19 -8.45 13.11 -2.83
C VAL A 19 -7.72 12.46 -1.67
N ARG A 20 -8.28 12.51 -0.45
CA ARG A 20 -7.71 11.83 0.72
C ARG A 20 -7.70 10.30 0.56
N VAL A 21 -8.73 9.71 -0.03
CA VAL A 21 -8.74 8.27 -0.35
C VAL A 21 -7.63 7.94 -1.34
N VAL A 22 -7.54 8.69 -2.43
CA VAL A 22 -6.51 8.47 -3.47
C VAL A 22 -5.11 8.57 -2.87
N LEU A 23 -4.84 9.57 -2.02
CA LEU A 23 -3.55 9.73 -1.34
C LEU A 23 -3.23 8.54 -0.41
N LYS A 24 -4.21 8.05 0.36
CA LYS A 24 -4.03 6.87 1.21
C LYS A 24 -3.72 5.63 0.37
N LEU A 25 -4.50 5.39 -0.68
CA LEU A 25 -4.31 4.25 -1.59
C LEU A 25 -2.95 4.32 -2.28
N PHE A 26 -2.53 5.50 -2.72
CA PHE A 26 -1.21 5.71 -3.31
C PHE A 26 -0.08 5.47 -2.30
N GLY A 27 -0.22 5.99 -1.08
CA GLY A 27 0.73 5.73 0.00
C GLY A 27 0.86 4.24 0.33
N LEU A 28 -0.25 3.50 0.30
CA LEU A 28 -0.26 2.05 0.48
C LEU A 28 0.53 1.33 -0.62
N VAL A 29 0.34 1.71 -1.88
CA VAL A 29 1.09 1.16 -3.02
C VAL A 29 2.59 1.42 -2.86
N LEU A 30 3.00 2.63 -2.48
CA LEU A 30 4.40 2.95 -2.24
C LEU A 30 5.01 2.13 -1.10
N ALA A 31 4.26 1.93 -0.01
CA ALA A 31 4.72 1.12 1.11
C ALA A 31 4.90 -0.34 0.70
N VAL A 32 3.93 -0.93 -0.02
CA VAL A 32 4.05 -2.28 -0.56
C VAL A 32 5.26 -2.39 -1.47
N TYR A 33 5.42 -1.47 -2.43
CA TYR A 33 6.55 -1.46 -3.35
C TYR A 33 7.89 -1.40 -2.61
N GLY A 34 8.01 -0.54 -1.60
CA GLY A 34 9.21 -0.45 -0.78
C GLY A 34 9.50 -1.73 0.00
N ILE A 35 8.48 -2.39 0.56
CA ILE A 35 8.63 -3.67 1.28
C ILE A 35 9.06 -4.79 0.32
N SER A 36 8.43 -4.89 -0.86
CA SER A 36 8.81 -5.88 -1.88
C SER A 36 10.24 -5.69 -2.35
N THR A 37 10.63 -4.43 -2.62
CA THR A 37 12.01 -4.08 -3.00
C THR A 37 13.00 -4.45 -1.90
N LEU A 38 12.65 -4.21 -0.62
CA LEU A 38 13.48 -4.60 0.51
C LEU A 38 13.65 -6.13 0.59
N ALA A 39 12.57 -6.88 0.35
CA ALA A 39 12.60 -8.34 0.31
C ALA A 39 13.47 -8.87 -0.82
N ALA A 40 13.45 -8.23 -2.00
CA ALA A 40 14.34 -8.55 -3.11
C ALA A 40 15.82 -8.34 -2.75
N TYR A 41 16.13 -7.31 -1.97
CA TYR A 41 17.50 -7.04 -1.53
C TYR A 41 17.95 -7.85 -0.30
N ALA A 42 17.06 -8.62 0.33
CA ALA A 42 17.41 -9.34 1.55
C ALA A 42 18.63 -10.26 1.41
N PRO A 43 18.78 -11.09 0.35
CA PRO A 43 19.96 -11.93 0.18
C PRO A 43 21.26 -11.12 0.01
N LEU A 44 21.19 -10.02 -0.75
CA LEU A 44 22.32 -9.12 -0.96
C LEU A 44 22.76 -8.45 0.35
N VAL A 45 21.80 -7.96 1.13
CA VAL A 45 22.02 -7.36 2.46
C VAL A 45 22.66 -8.36 3.42
N LEU A 46 22.18 -9.61 3.45
CA LEU A 46 22.74 -10.67 4.30
C LEU A 46 24.16 -11.08 3.89
N SER A 47 24.50 -10.96 2.60
CA SER A 47 25.83 -11.26 2.07
C SER A 47 26.83 -10.09 2.14
N SER A 48 26.34 -8.87 2.39
CA SER A 48 27.14 -7.64 2.42
C SER A 48 27.86 -7.47 3.74
N SER A 49 29.19 -7.32 3.72
CA SER A 49 30.01 -7.00 4.89
C SER A 49 30.23 -5.49 5.10
N GLY A 50 29.91 -4.66 4.09
CA GLY A 50 30.21 -3.22 4.11
C GLY A 50 29.04 -2.37 4.60
N ALA A 51 29.27 -1.54 5.63
CA ALA A 51 28.25 -0.62 6.16
C ALA A 51 27.71 0.37 5.11
N LEU A 52 28.58 0.86 4.20
CA LEU A 52 28.17 1.76 3.12
C LEU A 52 27.30 1.06 2.06
N GLN A 53 27.55 -0.23 1.79
CA GLN A 53 26.75 -1.03 0.87
C GLN A 53 25.35 -1.28 1.46
N LEU A 54 25.29 -1.63 2.76
CA LEU A 54 24.04 -1.77 3.49
C LEU A 54 23.21 -0.48 3.45
N LEU A 55 23.84 0.67 3.72
CA LEU A 55 23.17 1.97 3.63
C LEU A 55 22.59 2.21 2.23
N ASN A 56 23.37 1.90 1.19
CA ASN A 56 22.94 2.05 -0.20
C ASN A 56 21.70 1.19 -0.50
N PHE A 57 21.74 -0.10 -0.15
CA PHE A 57 20.63 -1.04 -0.40
C PHE A 57 19.36 -0.70 0.38
N LEU A 58 19.50 -0.18 1.61
CA LEU A 58 18.36 0.13 2.47
C LEU A 58 17.76 1.52 2.20
N SER A 59 18.56 2.48 1.70
CA SER A 59 18.12 3.86 1.51
C SER A 59 16.94 4.00 0.55
N GLY A 60 16.98 3.32 -0.60
CA GLY A 60 15.91 3.36 -1.60
C GLY A 60 14.57 2.87 -1.06
N PRO A 61 14.48 1.59 -0.60
CA PRO A 61 13.27 1.05 0.01
C PRO A 61 12.76 1.88 1.20
N ALA A 62 13.67 2.37 2.05
CA ALA A 62 13.30 3.18 3.21
C ALA A 62 12.59 4.49 2.80
N VAL A 63 13.00 5.13 1.70
CA VAL A 63 12.31 6.32 1.18
C VAL A 63 10.90 5.98 0.70
N PHE A 64 10.71 4.89 -0.04
CA PHE A 64 9.38 4.47 -0.50
C PHE A 64 8.44 4.11 0.66
N ILE A 65 8.94 3.33 1.62
CA ILE A 65 8.18 2.97 2.82
C ILE A 65 7.84 4.23 3.63
N GLY A 66 8.83 5.10 3.87
CA GLY A 66 8.64 6.34 4.62
C GLY A 66 7.64 7.28 3.95
N ALA A 67 7.75 7.49 2.64
CA ALA A 67 6.80 8.30 1.88
C ALA A 67 5.39 7.69 1.87
N GLY A 68 5.30 6.36 1.71
CA GLY A 68 4.03 5.64 1.74
C GLY A 68 3.31 5.76 3.07
N LEU A 69 4.03 5.54 4.18
CA LEU A 69 3.50 5.72 5.53
C LEU A 69 3.15 7.18 5.81
N PHE A 70 3.97 8.12 5.36
CA PHE A 70 3.68 9.55 5.50
C PHE A 70 2.38 9.94 4.80
N LEU A 71 2.18 9.50 3.57
CA LEU A 71 0.92 9.70 2.82
C LEU A 71 -0.28 9.03 3.51
N TRP A 72 -0.08 7.85 4.09
CA TRP A 72 -1.11 7.09 4.79
C TRP A 72 -1.60 7.80 6.06
N PHE A 73 -0.67 8.29 6.89
CA PHE A 73 -0.99 8.95 8.16
C PHE A 73 -1.30 10.44 8.01
N PHE A 74 -0.75 11.11 7.00
CA PHE A 74 -0.90 12.56 6.78
C PHE A 74 -1.50 12.92 5.40
N PRO A 75 -2.66 12.35 5.01
CA PRO A 75 -3.29 12.73 3.75
C PRO A 75 -3.86 14.17 3.81
N ALA A 76 -4.24 14.66 4.98
CA ALA A 76 -4.88 15.96 5.15
C ALA A 76 -3.96 17.17 4.89
N PRO A 77 -2.72 17.23 5.42
CA PRO A 77 -1.77 18.29 5.06
C PRO A 77 -1.54 18.39 3.55
N ILE A 78 -1.47 17.25 2.87
CA ILE A 78 -1.26 17.20 1.42
C ILE A 78 -2.52 17.64 0.68
N SER A 79 -3.70 17.13 1.05
CA SER A 79 -4.96 17.54 0.42
C SER A 79 -5.22 19.04 0.57
N ASN A 80 -4.91 19.61 1.74
CA ASN A 80 -5.10 21.04 2.00
C ASN A 80 -4.12 21.92 1.19
N THR A 81 -2.98 21.36 0.78
CA THR A 81 -2.03 22.05 -0.10
C THR A 81 -2.53 22.06 -1.55
N VAL A 82 -3.12 20.94 -2.00
CA VAL A 82 -3.63 20.77 -3.36
C VAL A 82 -4.95 21.53 -3.56
N ILE A 83 -5.82 21.50 -2.57
CA ILE A 83 -7.14 22.12 -2.59
C ILE A 83 -7.06 23.38 -1.73
N ARG A 84 -6.58 24.48 -2.33
CA ARG A 84 -6.60 25.80 -1.69
C ARG A 84 -8.05 26.23 -1.46
N GLY A 85 -8.61 25.98 -0.28
CA GLY A 85 -9.83 26.66 0.20
C GLY A 85 -11.00 25.81 0.72
N GLY A 86 -10.90 24.49 0.85
CA GLY A 86 -11.95 23.65 1.47
C GLY A 86 -11.32 22.72 2.50
N GLY A 87 -11.86 22.45 3.68
CA GLY A 87 -13.08 22.81 4.39
C GLY A 87 -12.87 22.32 5.83
N GLU A 88 -13.74 22.68 6.76
CA GLU A 88 -13.68 22.21 8.14
C GLU A 88 -13.50 20.69 8.21
N GLN A 89 -12.82 20.18 9.24
CA GLN A 89 -12.64 18.75 9.48
C GLN A 89 -14.00 18.08 9.78
N GLY A 90 -14.84 17.93 8.77
CA GLY A 90 -16.10 17.20 8.84
C GLY A 90 -15.83 15.73 9.13
N GLU A 91 -16.75 15.10 9.86
CA GLU A 91 -16.72 13.65 10.07
C GLU A 91 -16.54 12.93 8.74
N GLU A 92 -15.54 12.05 8.68
CA GLU A 92 -15.23 11.26 7.49
C GLU A 92 -16.48 10.44 7.14
N SER A 93 -17.08 10.71 5.98
CA SER A 93 -18.35 10.09 5.63
C SER A 93 -18.19 8.58 5.61
N VAL A 94 -19.23 7.84 6.01
CA VAL A 94 -19.26 6.37 5.94
C VAL A 94 -18.88 5.87 4.54
N TRP A 95 -19.15 6.68 3.52
CA TRP A 95 -18.80 6.41 2.12
C TRP A 95 -17.28 6.43 1.88
N VAL A 96 -16.54 7.39 2.44
CA VAL A 96 -15.06 7.46 2.32
C VAL A 96 -14.42 6.20 2.89
N ALA A 97 -14.88 5.73 4.06
CA ALA A 97 -14.35 4.50 4.66
C ALA A 97 -14.60 3.27 3.78
N ARG A 98 -15.77 3.17 3.14
CA ARG A 98 -16.09 2.09 2.18
C ARG A 98 -15.22 2.17 0.93
N LEU A 99 -14.90 3.39 0.47
CA LEU A 99 -14.06 3.60 -0.70
C LEU A 99 -12.61 3.18 -0.43
N VAL A 100 -12.09 3.47 0.77
CA VAL A 100 -10.78 2.98 1.21
C VAL A 100 -10.78 1.44 1.27
N GLU A 101 -11.81 0.83 1.87
CA GLU A 101 -11.93 -0.63 1.94
C GLU A 101 -11.95 -1.25 0.54
N ALA A 102 -12.80 -0.76 -0.36
CA ALA A 102 -12.89 -1.24 -1.73
C ALA A 102 -11.57 -1.02 -2.50
N GLY A 103 -10.93 0.14 -2.34
CA GLY A 103 -9.65 0.46 -2.95
C GLY A 103 -8.52 -0.45 -2.47
N SER A 104 -8.44 -0.74 -1.17
CA SER A 104 -7.47 -1.67 -0.61
C SER A 104 -7.66 -3.09 -1.15
N VAL A 105 -8.91 -3.56 -1.28
CA VAL A 105 -9.20 -4.86 -1.90
C VAL A 105 -8.80 -4.87 -3.37
N LEU A 106 -9.08 -3.81 -4.13
CA LEU A 106 -8.72 -3.72 -5.55
C LEU A 106 -7.20 -3.72 -5.76
N ILE A 107 -6.45 -3.00 -4.92
CA ILE A 107 -4.98 -3.00 -4.92
C ILE A 107 -4.45 -4.38 -4.54
N GLY A 108 -5.02 -5.02 -3.53
CA GLY A 108 -4.67 -6.38 -3.15
C GLY A 108 -4.89 -7.39 -4.28
N LEU A 109 -6.02 -7.28 -5.00
CA LEU A 109 -6.31 -8.13 -6.16
C LEU A 109 -5.34 -7.89 -7.32
N TRP A 110 -5.03 -6.63 -7.61
CA TRP A 110 -4.04 -6.28 -8.63
C TRP A 110 -2.65 -6.84 -8.28
N LEU A 111 -2.18 -6.64 -7.05
CA LEU A 111 -0.93 -7.21 -6.56
C LEU A 111 -0.91 -8.74 -6.64
N PHE A 112 -2.03 -9.38 -6.32
CA PHE A 112 -2.15 -10.84 -6.40
C PHE A 112 -1.94 -11.35 -7.83
N VAL A 113 -2.56 -10.70 -8.81
CA VAL A 113 -2.41 -11.07 -10.24
C VAL A 113 -0.97 -10.86 -10.71
N VAL A 114 -0.34 -9.74 -10.34
CA VAL A 114 1.06 -9.45 -10.67
C VAL A 114 1.98 -10.50 -10.05
N ALA A 115 1.87 -10.74 -8.74
CA ALA A 115 2.74 -11.67 -8.02
C ALA A 115 2.60 -13.12 -8.52
N ILE A 116 1.40 -13.58 -8.87
CA ILE A 116 1.21 -14.89 -9.52
C ILE A 116 1.91 -14.93 -10.89
N SER A 117 1.73 -13.88 -11.69
CA SER A 117 2.33 -13.81 -13.04
C SER A 117 3.85 -13.85 -12.96
N ASP A 118 4.44 -13.11 -12.02
CA ASP A 118 5.88 -13.08 -11.78
C ASP A 118 6.39 -14.42 -11.25
N LEU A 119 5.67 -15.06 -10.33
CA LEU A 119 6.02 -16.40 -9.84
C LEU A 119 6.07 -17.42 -10.98
N VAL A 120 5.04 -17.44 -11.83
CA VAL A 120 4.97 -18.33 -12.98
C VAL A 120 6.12 -18.05 -13.95
N PHE A 121 6.37 -16.77 -14.25
CA PHE A 121 7.47 -16.37 -15.12
C PHE A 121 8.82 -16.82 -14.58
N GLN A 122 9.11 -16.59 -13.30
CA GLN A 122 10.36 -16.98 -12.66
C GLN A 122 10.57 -18.49 -12.67
N LEU A 123 9.52 -19.28 -12.37
CA LEU A 123 9.59 -20.73 -12.41
C LEU A 123 9.87 -21.27 -13.82
N LEU A 124 9.27 -20.65 -14.85
CA LEU A 124 9.53 -21.02 -16.24
C LEU A 124 10.93 -20.60 -16.69
N ALA A 125 11.39 -19.42 -16.28
CA ALA A 125 12.74 -18.93 -16.57
C ALA A 125 13.79 -19.88 -15.96
N GLU A 126 13.63 -20.26 -14.70
CA GLU A 126 14.54 -21.18 -14.01
C GLU A 126 14.58 -22.56 -14.68
N ARG A 127 13.40 -23.11 -15.03
CA ARG A 127 13.30 -24.36 -15.81
C ARG A 127 14.05 -24.27 -17.13
N SER A 128 13.89 -23.16 -17.86
CA SER A 128 14.55 -22.97 -19.15
C SER A 128 16.07 -22.83 -19.04
N GLN A 129 16.57 -22.30 -17.92
CA GLN A 129 18.01 -22.21 -17.66
C GLN A 129 18.61 -23.57 -17.30
N ALA A 130 17.88 -24.40 -16.55
CA ALA A 130 18.32 -25.75 -16.20
C ALA A 130 18.50 -26.66 -17.43
N GLU A 131 17.77 -26.39 -18.52
CA GLU A 131 17.86 -27.16 -19.78
C GLU A 131 18.97 -26.65 -20.73
N ARG A 132 19.49 -25.44 -20.52
CA ARG A 132 20.60 -24.90 -21.31
C ARG A 132 21.94 -25.41 -20.75
N LEU A 133 22.81 -25.86 -21.65
CA LEU A 133 24.17 -26.41 -21.40
C LEU A 133 24.98 -25.57 -20.39
N PRO A 134 26.03 -26.15 -19.74
CA PRO A 134 26.76 -25.57 -18.60
C PRO A 134 27.62 -24.37 -18.98
N TYR A 135 26.98 -23.31 -19.46
CA TYR A 135 27.55 -21.98 -19.53
C TYR A 135 27.59 -21.43 -18.11
N GLU A 136 28.73 -20.90 -17.70
CA GLU A 136 29.00 -20.34 -16.37
C GLU A 136 27.76 -19.62 -15.81
N GLN A 137 27.05 -20.30 -14.91
CA GLN A 137 25.92 -19.71 -14.23
C GLN A 137 26.49 -18.63 -13.31
N GLY A 138 26.20 -17.37 -13.63
CA GLY A 138 26.38 -16.28 -12.68
C GLY A 138 25.60 -16.57 -11.38
N PRO A 139 25.86 -15.82 -10.31
CA PRO A 139 25.12 -15.98 -9.05
C PRO A 139 23.61 -15.97 -9.32
N SER A 140 22.91 -17.06 -8.96
CA SER A 140 21.48 -17.18 -9.24
C SER A 140 20.69 -16.14 -8.45
N GLU A 141 20.09 -15.17 -9.13
CA GLU A 141 19.19 -14.19 -8.50
C GLU A 141 17.82 -14.79 -8.13
N PHE A 142 17.58 -16.06 -8.47
CA PHE A 142 16.33 -16.77 -8.25
C PHE A 142 15.81 -16.63 -6.81
N GLY A 143 16.69 -16.79 -5.80
CA GLY A 143 16.31 -16.66 -4.40
C GLY A 143 15.77 -15.28 -4.03
N ALA A 144 16.33 -14.22 -4.60
CA ALA A 144 15.92 -12.82 -4.36
C ALA A 144 14.55 -12.53 -4.97
N TYR A 145 14.31 -12.98 -6.20
CA TYR A 145 13.02 -12.78 -6.87
C TYR A 145 11.91 -13.58 -6.21
N VAL A 146 12.18 -14.85 -5.85
CA VAL A 146 11.19 -15.69 -5.15
C VAL A 146 10.83 -15.10 -3.79
N SER A 147 11.81 -14.60 -3.02
CA SER A 147 11.51 -13.96 -1.73
C SER A 147 10.66 -12.70 -1.87
N ALA A 148 10.92 -11.87 -2.90
CA ALA A 148 10.11 -10.69 -3.19
C ALA A 148 8.67 -11.09 -3.55
N THR A 149 8.49 -12.05 -4.45
CA THR A 149 7.17 -12.50 -4.89
C THR A 149 6.37 -13.16 -3.77
N LEU A 150 7.01 -13.89 -2.86
CA LEU A 150 6.34 -14.43 -1.67
C LEU A 150 5.83 -13.32 -0.74
N VAL A 151 6.62 -12.25 -0.55
CA VAL A 151 6.22 -11.09 0.24
C VAL A 151 5.07 -10.34 -0.44
N GLU A 152 5.12 -10.17 -1.76
CA GLU A 152 4.01 -9.58 -2.53
C GLU A 152 2.73 -10.38 -2.41
N LEU A 153 2.80 -11.71 -2.53
CA LEU A 153 1.65 -12.60 -2.32
C LEU A 153 1.09 -12.46 -0.90
N ALA A 154 1.95 -12.43 0.11
CA ALA A 154 1.53 -12.26 1.49
C ALA A 154 0.83 -10.90 1.69
N LEU A 155 1.39 -9.82 1.15
CA LEU A 155 0.79 -8.48 1.19
C LEU A 155 -0.53 -8.41 0.43
N ALA A 156 -0.61 -9.03 -0.74
CA ALA A 156 -1.83 -9.10 -1.54
C ALA A 156 -2.96 -9.80 -0.78
N LEU A 157 -2.69 -10.98 -0.20
CA LEU A 157 -3.65 -11.71 0.62
C LEU A 157 -4.03 -10.93 1.89
N PHE A 158 -3.04 -10.29 2.54
CA PHE A 158 -3.29 -9.43 3.68
C PHE A 158 -4.21 -8.26 3.32
N LEU A 159 -4.05 -7.64 2.16
CA LEU A 159 -4.93 -6.55 1.70
C LEU A 159 -6.34 -7.03 1.35
N ILE A 160 -6.46 -8.17 0.67
CA ILE A 160 -7.75 -8.75 0.27
C ILE A 160 -8.59 -9.12 1.51
N PHE A 161 -7.99 -9.84 2.46
CA PHE A 161 -8.72 -10.33 3.65
C PHE A 161 -8.71 -9.33 4.81
N GLY A 162 -7.68 -8.50 4.90
CA GLY A 162 -7.46 -7.55 6.00
C GLY A 162 -8.06 -6.17 5.77
N ALA A 163 -8.66 -5.87 4.61
CA ALA A 163 -9.24 -4.55 4.31
C ALA A 163 -10.20 -4.05 5.41
N ARG A 164 -11.02 -4.94 6.00
CA ARG A 164 -11.87 -4.61 7.15
C ARG A 164 -11.07 -4.21 8.39
N GLY A 165 -9.99 -4.94 8.68
CA GLY A 165 -9.08 -4.64 9.79
C GLY A 165 -8.34 -3.32 9.60
N ILE A 166 -7.91 -3.02 8.37
CA ILE A 166 -7.27 -1.75 8.02
C ILE A 166 -8.25 -0.58 8.22
N ALA A 167 -9.50 -0.72 7.76
CA ALA A 167 -10.53 0.30 7.97
C ALA A 167 -10.79 0.57 9.47
N VAL A 168 -10.79 -0.48 10.30
CA VAL A 168 -10.92 -0.35 11.76
C VAL A 168 -9.69 0.30 12.39
N LEU A 169 -8.48 -0.07 11.96
CA LEU A 169 -7.23 0.50 12.46
C LEU A 169 -7.15 2.00 12.18
N VAL A 170 -7.51 2.41 10.96
CA VAL A 170 -7.56 3.82 10.55
C VAL A 170 -8.53 4.62 11.43
N ARG A 171 -9.72 4.07 11.71
CA ARG A 171 -10.66 4.70 12.65
C ARG A 171 -10.06 4.79 14.06
N ARG A 172 -9.45 3.72 14.56
CA ARG A 172 -8.93 3.65 15.93
C ARG A 172 -7.78 4.64 16.18
N VAL A 173 -6.83 4.75 15.26
CA VAL A 173 -5.70 5.70 15.40
C VAL A 173 -6.20 7.15 15.44
N ARG A 174 -7.25 7.46 14.67
CA ARG A 174 -7.76 8.84 14.57
C ARG A 174 -8.69 9.25 15.70
N TYR A 175 -9.58 8.35 16.12
CA TYR A 175 -10.59 8.64 17.16
C TYR A 175 -10.16 8.19 18.57
N GLY A 176 -9.24 7.21 18.68
CA GLY A 176 -8.80 6.65 19.96
C GLY A 176 -7.97 7.61 20.82
N GLY A 177 -7.41 8.69 20.24
CA GLY A 177 -6.70 9.72 21.01
C GLY A 177 -7.60 10.68 21.79
N LEU A 178 -8.92 10.71 21.50
CA LEU A 178 -9.85 11.66 22.10
C LEU A 178 -10.55 11.12 23.36
N GLU A 179 -10.63 9.80 23.55
CA GLU A 179 -11.34 9.20 24.69
C GLU A 179 -10.58 9.31 26.02
N THR A 180 -9.25 9.39 26.00
CA THR A 180 -8.42 9.54 27.21
C THR A 180 -8.53 10.93 27.85
N SER A 181 -8.95 11.96 27.10
CA SER A 181 -9.04 13.33 27.62
C SER A 181 -10.39 13.65 28.30
N ARG A 182 -11.40 12.76 28.20
CA ARG A 182 -12.75 12.98 28.77
C ARG A 182 -12.97 12.31 30.12
N ARG A 183 -11.97 11.58 30.63
CA ARG A 183 -12.01 10.87 31.93
C ARG A 183 -11.15 11.53 33.01
N GLN A 184 -10.56 12.69 32.72
CA GLN A 184 -9.94 13.58 33.71
C GLN A 184 -10.81 14.82 33.84
#